data_AF-A0A9D1SVY7-F1
#
_entry.id   AF-A0A9D1SVY7-F1
#
_cell.length_a   1.000
_cell.length_b   1.000
_cell.length_c   1.000
_cell.angle_alpha   90.00
_cell.angle_beta   90.00
_cell.angle_gamma   90.00
#
_symmetry.space_group_name_H-M   'P 1'
#
loop_
_entity.id
_entity.type
_entity.pdbx_description
1 polymer ?
#
loop_
_entity_poly.entity_id
_entity_poly.type
_entity_poly.pdbx_seq_one_letter_code
_entity_poly.pdbx_strand_id
1 'polypeptide(L)'
;MSENEKKEMIKLLKVSPKVVGSKQVSRGISEGTIGCVIVAEDAERGLKKRLVTAATEAGLRVLTAPNMEWLGRNAGIEVGAAAVGIERAGGQDTDCTCKG
;
A
#
# COMPACT_ATOMS: atom_id res chain seq x y z
N MET A 1 -16.35 3.44 11.34
CA MET A 1 -15.82 3.75 10.00
C MET A 1 -16.99 4.01 9.08
N SER A 2 -17.18 5.25 8.66
CA SER A 2 -18.30 5.63 7.79
C SER A 2 -18.08 5.08 6.38
N GLU A 3 -19.14 4.72 5.66
CA GLU A 3 -19.07 4.14 4.31
C GLU A 3 -18.32 5.03 3.30
N ASN A 4 -18.27 6.33 3.55
CA ASN A 4 -17.64 7.32 2.69
C ASN A 4 -16.11 7.19 2.63
N GLU A 5 -15.44 6.92 3.75
CA GLU A 5 -13.97 6.75 3.81
C GLU A 5 -13.52 5.52 3.01
N LYS A 6 -14.29 4.42 3.11
CA LYS A 6 -14.05 3.20 2.34
C LYS A 6 -14.15 3.46 0.84
N LYS A 7 -15.11 4.27 0.41
CA LYS A 7 -15.34 4.58 -1.01
C LYS A 7 -14.21 5.40 -1.62
N GLU A 8 -13.67 6.36 -0.88
CA GLU A 8 -12.47 7.14 -1.26
C GLU A 8 -11.24 6.23 -1.43
N MET A 9 -11.01 5.33 -0.48
CA MET A 9 -9.91 4.35 -0.56
C MET A 9 -10.04 3.44 -1.79
N ILE A 10 -11.25 2.95 -2.11
CA ILE A 10 -11.49 2.17 -3.33
C ILE A 10 -11.19 2.98 -4.58
N LYS A 11 -11.60 4.26 -4.60
CA LYS A 11 -11.38 5.12 -5.76
C LYS A 11 -9.88 5.29 -6.00
N LEU A 12 -9.08 5.50 -4.95
CA LEU A 12 -7.62 5.52 -5.04
C LEU A 12 -7.06 4.22 -5.58
N LEU A 13 -7.53 3.07 -5.08
CA LEU A 13 -7.13 1.76 -5.57
C LEU A 13 -7.47 1.57 -7.05
N LYS A 14 -8.62 2.04 -7.53
CA LYS A 14 -9.02 1.85 -8.93
C LYS A 14 -8.35 2.81 -9.91
N VAL A 15 -8.10 4.05 -9.48
CA VAL A 15 -7.61 5.13 -10.35
C VAL A 15 -6.08 5.17 -10.40
N SER A 16 -5.41 4.98 -9.26
CA SER A 16 -3.96 5.09 -9.18
C SER A 16 -3.25 3.79 -9.54
N PRO A 17 -2.03 3.88 -10.11
CA PRO A 17 -1.13 2.74 -10.23
C PRO A 17 -0.86 2.16 -8.84
N LYS A 18 -0.88 0.84 -8.76
CA LYS A 18 -0.81 0.09 -7.51
C LYS A 18 -0.14 -1.23 -7.74
N VAL A 19 0.53 -1.70 -6.70
CA VAL A 19 1.19 -2.99 -6.67
C VAL A 19 0.55 -3.86 -5.61
N VAL A 20 0.16 -5.07 -5.99
CA VAL A 20 -0.48 -6.02 -5.08
C VAL A 20 0.49 -7.15 -4.74
N GLY A 21 0.58 -7.50 -3.46
CA GLY A 21 1.40 -8.60 -2.97
C GLY A 21 2.63 -8.13 -2.19
N SER A 22 2.94 -8.87 -1.13
CA SER A 22 3.99 -8.54 -0.16
C SER A 22 5.37 -8.30 -0.79
N LYS A 23 5.77 -9.13 -1.76
CA LYS A 23 7.04 -8.98 -2.49
C LYS A 23 7.08 -7.72 -3.34
N GLN A 24 6.01 -7.43 -4.09
CA GLN A 24 5.94 -6.26 -4.96
C GLN A 24 5.89 -4.97 -4.13
N VAL A 25 5.12 -4.97 -3.05
CA VAL A 25 5.08 -3.87 -2.10
C VAL A 25 6.46 -3.64 -1.48
N SER A 26 7.12 -4.68 -0.96
CA SER A 26 8.47 -4.55 -0.40
C SER A 26 9.47 -4.00 -1.42
N ARG A 27 9.35 -4.43 -2.68
CA ARG A 27 10.19 -3.94 -3.76
C ARG A 27 9.93 -2.47 -4.06
N GLY A 28 8.69 -2.06 -4.25
CA GLY A 28 8.36 -0.66 -4.56
C GLY A 28 8.58 0.30 -3.40
N ILE A 29 8.58 -0.19 -2.15
CA ILE A 29 9.06 0.57 -0.99
C ILE A 29 10.56 0.86 -1.15
N SER A 30 11.35 -0.18 -1.47
CA SER A 30 12.80 -0.04 -1.65
C SER A 30 13.18 0.79 -2.87
N GLU A 31 12.41 0.70 -3.96
CA GLU A 31 12.58 1.51 -5.18
C GLU A 31 12.00 2.92 -5.01
N GLY A 32 11.27 3.21 -3.94
CA GLY A 32 10.64 4.51 -3.69
C GLY A 32 9.51 4.87 -4.66
N THR A 33 8.99 3.89 -5.40
CA THR A 33 7.87 4.07 -6.35
C THR A 33 6.52 4.14 -5.65
N ILE A 34 6.44 3.59 -4.44
CA ILE A 34 5.23 3.55 -3.61
C ILE A 34 5.18 4.77 -2.68
N GLY A 35 4.03 5.43 -2.63
CA GLY A 35 3.78 6.55 -1.71
C GLY A 35 2.97 6.15 -0.47
N CYS A 36 2.20 5.06 -0.56
CA CYS A 36 1.34 4.61 0.53
C CYS A 36 1.17 3.09 0.52
N VAL A 37 1.11 2.48 1.70
CA VAL A 37 0.91 1.04 1.87
C VAL A 37 -0.41 0.82 2.58
N ILE A 38 -1.27 -0.03 2.02
CA ILE A 38 -2.56 -0.41 2.59
C ILE A 38 -2.47 -1.89 2.98
N VAL A 39 -2.77 -2.22 4.23
CA VAL A 39 -2.63 -3.56 4.79
C VAL A 39 -3.97 -4.01 5.38
N ALA A 40 -4.40 -5.24 5.13
CA ALA A 40 -5.66 -5.72 5.70
C ALA A 40 -5.53 -5.98 7.21
N GLU A 41 -6.59 -5.74 7.99
CA GLU A 41 -6.62 -6.10 9.42
C GLU A 41 -6.50 -7.61 9.62
N ASP A 42 -7.14 -8.38 8.74
CA ASP A 42 -7.04 -9.84 8.67
C ASP A 42 -5.67 -10.34 8.17
N ALA A 43 -4.76 -9.43 7.77
CA ALA A 43 -3.41 -9.82 7.37
C ALA A 43 -2.60 -10.42 8.50
N GLU A 44 -1.75 -11.40 8.14
CA GLU A 44 -0.86 -12.09 9.07
C GLU A 44 0.01 -11.07 9.81
N ARG A 45 0.04 -11.16 11.15
CA ARG A 45 0.80 -10.23 12.00
C ARG A 45 2.27 -10.11 11.62
N GLY A 46 2.91 -11.21 11.22
CA GLY A 46 4.31 -11.21 10.77
C GLY A 46 4.51 -10.35 9.53
N LEU A 47 3.63 -10.51 8.54
CA LEU A 47 3.64 -9.69 7.34
C LEU A 47 3.34 -8.22 7.63
N LYS A 48 2.31 -7.93 8.44
CA LYS A 48 1.95 -6.55 8.83
C LYS A 48 3.15 -5.84 9.45
N LYS A 49 3.81 -6.49 10.41
CA LYS A 49 4.96 -5.91 11.09
C LYS A 49 6.10 -5.60 10.12
N ARG A 50 6.45 -6.54 9.22
CA ARG A 50 7.48 -6.31 8.19
C ARG A 50 7.14 -5.14 7.27
N LEU A 51 5.89 -5.05 6.81
CA LEU A 51 5.45 -3.96 5.94
C LEU A 51 5.43 -2.62 6.66
N VAL A 52 4.94 -2.57 7.90
CA VAL A 52 4.94 -1.36 8.72
C VAL A 52 6.37 -0.88 8.95
N THR A 53 7.29 -1.79 9.30
CA THR A 53 8.70 -1.45 9.46
C THR A 53 9.29 -0.91 8.17
N ALA A 54 9.16 -1.63 7.05
CA ALA A 54 9.68 -1.19 5.76
C ALA A 54 9.10 0.17 5.31
N ALA A 55 7.79 0.36 5.50
CA ALA A 55 7.14 1.62 5.19
C ALA A 55 7.62 2.76 6.10
N THR A 56 7.82 2.50 7.39
CA THR A 56 8.35 3.49 8.34
C THR A 56 9.79 3.88 7.98
N GLU A 57 10.63 2.90 7.63
CA GLU A 57 12.01 3.15 7.18
C GLU A 57 12.06 3.98 5.89
N ALA A 58 11.08 3.81 5.01
CA ALA A 58 10.93 4.59 3.79
C ALA A 58 10.14 5.91 3.98
N GLY A 59 9.66 6.22 5.18
CA GLY A 59 8.86 7.42 5.46
C GLY A 59 7.47 7.42 4.82
N LEU A 60 6.89 6.25 4.53
CA LEU A 60 5.62 6.08 3.85
C LEU A 60 4.45 5.94 4.84
N ARG A 61 3.26 6.38 4.40
CA ARG A 61 2.03 6.23 5.18
C ARG A 61 1.49 4.80 5.07
N VAL A 62 1.20 4.20 6.22
CA VAL A 62 0.53 2.89 6.31
C VAL A 62 -0.95 3.06 6.67
N LEU A 63 -1.83 2.48 5.88
CA LEU A 63 -3.28 2.45 6.07
C LEU A 63 -3.73 1.01 6.33
N THR A 64 -4.81 0.87 7.09
CA THR A 64 -5.37 -0.45 7.40
C THR A 64 -6.75 -0.61 6.74
N ALA A 65 -6.92 -1.67 5.98
CA ALA A 65 -8.18 -2.04 5.34
C ALA A 65 -8.92 -3.10 6.17
N PRO A 66 -10.26 -3.15 6.14
CA PRO A 66 -11.03 -4.04 7.00
C PRO A 66 -10.74 -5.53 6.73
N ASN A 67 -10.77 -5.96 5.47
CA ASN A 67 -10.63 -7.36 5.09
C ASN A 67 -9.72 -7.54 3.86
N MET A 68 -9.00 -8.66 3.77
CA MET A 68 -8.16 -9.00 2.61
C MET A 68 -8.98 -9.14 1.32
N GLU A 69 -10.15 -9.75 1.42
CA GLU A 69 -11.03 -9.99 0.29
C GLU A 69 -11.59 -8.67 -0.27
N TRP A 70 -11.99 -7.77 0.63
CA TRP A 70 -12.42 -6.43 0.27
C TRP A 70 -11.28 -5.65 -0.39
N LEU A 71 -10.05 -5.74 0.14
CA LEU A 71 -8.90 -5.06 -0.42
C LEU A 71 -8.55 -5.61 -1.81
N GLY A 72 -8.49 -6.93 -1.97
CA GLY A 72 -8.16 -7.60 -3.23
C GLY A 72 -9.18 -7.32 -4.33
N ARG A 73 -10.48 -7.47 -4.02
CA ARG A 73 -11.57 -7.22 -4.97
C ARG A 73 -11.58 -5.78 -5.48
N ASN A 74 -11.25 -4.82 -4.62
CA ASN A 74 -11.17 -3.41 -5.01
C ASN A 74 -9.84 -3.04 -5.67
N ALA A 75 -8.77 -3.79 -5.38
CA ALA A 75 -7.50 -3.70 -6.09
C ALA A 75 -7.56 -4.36 -7.50
N GLY A 76 -8.68 -5.00 -7.86
CA GLY A 76 -8.85 -5.61 -9.18
C GLY A 76 -8.19 -6.97 -9.31
N ILE A 77 -7.98 -7.68 -8.20
CA ILE A 77 -7.53 -9.07 -8.20
C ILE A 77 -8.62 -10.00 -7.66
N GLU A 78 -8.64 -11.22 -8.17
CA GLU A 78 -9.66 -12.23 -7.84
C GLU A 78 -9.36 -12.98 -6.52
N VAL A 79 -8.13 -12.84 -6.01
CA VAL A 79 -7.66 -13.43 -4.75
C VAL A 79 -7.49 -12.36 -3.67
N GLY A 80 -7.68 -12.70 -2.39
CA GLY A 80 -7.53 -11.74 -1.29
C GLY A 80 -6.13 -11.14 -1.21
N ALA A 81 -6.04 -9.81 -1.03
CA ALA A 81 -4.77 -9.11 -0.88
C ALA A 81 -4.47 -8.88 0.60
N ALA A 82 -3.34 -9.40 1.09
CA ALA A 82 -2.86 -9.08 2.43
C ALA A 82 -2.36 -7.62 2.52
N ALA A 83 -1.75 -7.12 1.45
CA ALA A 83 -1.26 -5.76 1.34
C ALA A 83 -1.23 -5.26 -0.11
N VAL A 84 -1.44 -3.96 -0.28
CA VAL A 84 -1.42 -3.23 -1.54
C VAL A 84 -0.60 -1.95 -1.37
N GLY A 85 0.32 -1.69 -2.27
CA GLY A 85 1.05 -0.43 -2.34
C GLY A 85 0.42 0.45 -3.41
N ILE A 86 0.19 1.72 -3.08
CA ILE A 86 -0.23 2.74 -4.05
C ILE A 86 1.01 3.46 -4.53
N GLU A 87 1.25 3.41 -5.83
CA GLU A 87 2.32 4.16 -6.48
C GLU A 87 1.97 5.65 -6.50
N ARG A 88 2.99 6.51 -6.42
CA ARG A 88 2.77 7.95 -6.48
C ARG A 88 2.31 8.32 -7.89
N ALA A 89 1.01 8.60 -8.05
CA ALA A 89 0.45 9.10 -9.31
C ALA A 89 0.88 10.57 -9.50
N GLY A 90 2.08 10.78 -10.03
CA GLY A 90 2.57 12.07 -10.53
C GLY A 90 2.87 13.13 -9.45
N GLY A 91 4.16 13.28 -9.14
CA GLY A 91 4.71 14.53 -8.61
C GLY A 91 4.81 14.60 -7.09
N GLN A 92 5.79 13.91 -6.52
CA GLN A 92 6.72 14.56 -5.60
C GLN A 92 8.10 14.06 -5.98
N ASP A 93 8.90 14.98 -6.53
CA ASP A 93 10.33 14.84 -6.41
C ASP A 93 10.60 14.60 -4.91
N THR A 94 11.17 13.46 -4.59
CA THR A 94 12.10 13.48 -3.47
C THR A 94 13.44 13.55 -4.16
N ASP A 95 13.78 14.77 -4.58
CA ASP A 95 15.16 15.22 -4.56
C ASP A 95 15.86 14.74 -3.29
N CYS A 96 17.17 14.55 -3.42
CA CYS A 96 18.16 14.28 -2.40
C CYS A 96 18.11 12.91 -1.68
N THR A 97 18.71 11.89 -2.31
CA THR A 97 19.61 11.01 -1.55
C THR A 97 20.99 11.00 -2.19
N CYS A 98 21.67 12.13 -1.99
CA CYS A 98 23.12 12.18 -1.94
C CYS A 98 23.55 11.27 -0.76
N LYS A 99 23.77 9.97 -1.00
CA LYS A 99 24.55 9.16 -0.07
C LYS A 99 26.00 9.20 -0.55
N GLY A 100 26.83 9.88 0.26
CA GLY A 100 28.29 9.92 0.10
C GLY A 100 28.99 8.66 0.60
#